data_AF-A0A934WFX3-F1
#
_entry.id   AF-A0A934WFX3-F1
#
_cell.length_a   1.000
_cell.length_b   1.000
_cell.length_c   1.000
_cell.angle_alpha   90.00
_cell.angle_beta   90.00
_cell.angle_gamma   90.00
#
_symmetry.space_group_name_H-M   'P 1'
#
loop_
_entity.id
_entity.type
_entity.pdbx_description
1 polymer ?
#
loop_
_entity_poly.entity_id
_entity_poly.type
_entity_poly.pdbx_seq_one_letter_code
_entity_poly.pdbx_strand_id
1 'polypeptide(L)'
;MKKYIFLIVIGLGLISCSSYQYDLDKMGEAVKSHLKYRDAENSTITKIEYIEPISYEKTADNERSNPDEVYLFKVYVKGTWAYQDSYRIFNISDTLKCYFGKNKTFLRMDENNQLYK
;
A
#
# COMPACT_ATOMS: atom_id res chain seq x y z
N MET A 1 37.81 24.90 -1.36
CA MET A 1 36.61 24.49 -2.12
C MET A 1 36.27 22.99 -1.98
N LYS A 2 37.23 22.05 -1.97
CA LYS A 2 36.97 20.60 -1.83
C LYS A 2 36.25 20.17 -0.53
N LYS A 3 36.39 20.90 0.58
CA LYS A 3 35.76 20.57 1.88
C LYS A 3 34.23 20.80 1.91
N TYR A 4 33.70 21.65 1.04
CA TYR A 4 32.26 21.94 0.98
C TYR A 4 31.48 20.92 0.13
N ILE A 5 32.15 20.24 -0.81
CA ILE A 5 31.53 19.22 -1.66
C ILE A 5 31.09 18.01 -0.81
N PHE A 6 31.87 17.64 0.21
CA PHE A 6 31.54 16.52 1.10
C PHE A 6 30.28 16.79 1.95
N LEU A 7 30.07 18.05 2.38
CA LEU A 7 28.88 18.46 3.12
C LEU A 7 27.61 18.48 2.26
N ILE A 8 27.74 18.84 0.98
CA ILE A 8 26.61 18.87 0.03
C ILE A 8 26.12 17.43 -0.28
N VAL A 9 27.04 16.48 -0.43
CA VAL A 9 26.69 15.07 -0.70
C VAL A 9 25.96 14.42 0.47
N ILE A 10 26.33 14.74 1.72
CA ILE A 10 25.64 14.24 2.92
C ILE A 10 24.24 14.86 3.06
N GLY A 11 24.08 16.14 2.74
CA GLY A 11 22.78 16.82 2.78
C GLY A 11 21.74 16.25 1.80
N LEU A 12 22.18 15.83 0.61
CA LEU A 12 21.29 15.27 -0.41
C LEU A 12 20.79 13.85 -0.09
N GLY A 13 21.56 13.05 0.67
CA GLY A 13 21.18 11.70 1.06
C GLY A 13 20.00 11.64 2.05
N LEU A 14 19.84 12.67 2.89
CA LEU A 14 18.78 12.72 3.91
C LEU A 14 17.39 13.01 3.31
N ILE A 15 17.33 13.74 2.20
CA ILE A 15 16.07 14.18 1.59
C ILE A 15 15.35 13.00 0.92
N SER A 16 16.08 12.14 0.19
CA SER A 16 15.49 11.01 -0.53
C SER A 16 14.84 9.96 0.36
N CYS A 17 15.41 9.71 1.55
CA CYS A 17 14.82 8.75 2.49
C CYS A 17 13.53 9.31 3.11
N SER A 18 13.51 10.62 3.38
CA SER A 18 12.34 11.30 3.97
C SER A 18 11.12 11.30 3.04
N SER A 19 11.32 11.51 1.73
CA SER A 19 10.22 11.47 0.75
C SER A 19 9.68 10.06 0.54
N TYR A 20 10.56 9.05 0.56
CA TYR A 20 10.16 7.66 0.42
C TYR A 20 9.29 7.22 1.59
N GLN A 21 9.74 7.47 2.82
CA GLN A 21 8.95 7.13 4.01
C GLN A 21 7.61 7.88 4.03
N TYR A 22 7.62 9.18 3.69
CA TYR A 22 6.40 9.97 3.59
C TYR A 22 5.37 9.37 2.61
N ASP A 23 5.83 8.98 1.42
CA ASP A 23 4.98 8.34 0.41
C ASP A 23 4.44 7.00 0.91
N LEU A 24 5.32 6.19 1.51
CA LEU A 24 5.01 4.87 2.05
C LEU A 24 3.89 4.95 3.12
N ASP A 25 4.01 5.89 4.05
CA ASP A 25 3.00 6.15 5.08
C ASP A 25 1.67 6.60 4.47
N LYS A 26 1.71 7.52 3.50
CA LYS A 26 0.51 8.01 2.80
C LYS A 26 -0.21 6.93 2.02
N MET A 27 0.53 6.06 1.34
CA MET A 27 -0.04 4.93 0.61
C MET A 27 -0.66 3.92 1.58
N GLY A 28 -0.05 3.69 2.75
CA GLY A 28 -0.63 2.88 3.82
C GLY A 28 -1.99 3.40 4.32
N GLU A 29 -2.08 4.70 4.59
CA GLU A 29 -3.34 5.34 4.98
C GLU A 29 -4.41 5.28 3.87
N ALA A 30 -4.00 5.37 2.60
CA ALA A 30 -4.91 5.20 1.47
C ALA A 30 -5.51 3.79 1.43
N VAL A 31 -4.71 2.75 1.67
CA VAL A 31 -5.20 1.36 1.77
C VAL A 31 -6.21 1.20 2.90
N LYS A 32 -5.90 1.73 4.09
CA LYS A 32 -6.79 1.70 5.26
C LYS A 32 -8.13 2.38 4.97
N SER A 33 -8.09 3.54 4.33
CA SER A 33 -9.29 4.27 3.90
C SER A 33 -10.11 3.46 2.90
N HIS A 34 -9.45 2.86 1.90
CA HIS A 34 -10.11 2.03 0.90
C HIS A 34 -10.79 0.79 1.51
N LEU A 35 -10.14 0.09 2.44
CA LEU A 35 -10.76 -1.05 3.15
C LEU A 35 -12.05 -0.63 3.87
N LYS A 36 -12.05 0.54 4.51
CA LYS A 36 -13.23 1.10 5.18
C LYS A 36 -14.35 1.47 4.20
N TYR A 37 -14.02 2.03 3.03
CA TYR A 37 -15.02 2.32 1.99
C TYR A 37 -15.63 1.03 1.45
N ARG A 38 -14.79 0.04 1.14
CA ARG A 38 -15.24 -1.27 0.67
C ARG A 38 -16.15 -1.97 1.67
N ASP A 39 -15.87 -1.84 2.96
CA ASP A 39 -16.73 -2.35 4.02
C ASP A 39 -18.13 -1.74 4.01
N ALA A 40 -18.22 -0.42 3.82
CA ALA A 40 -19.49 0.28 3.73
C ALA A 40 -20.30 -0.15 2.50
N GLU A 41 -19.64 -0.41 1.37
CA GLU A 41 -20.29 -0.86 0.12
C GLU A 41 -20.76 -2.32 0.18
N ASN A 42 -20.07 -3.19 0.93
CA ASN A 42 -20.33 -4.63 0.94
C ASN A 42 -21.02 -5.13 2.22
N SER A 43 -21.46 -4.25 3.11
CA SER A 43 -22.01 -4.60 4.42
C SER A 43 -21.08 -5.53 5.22
N THR A 44 -19.78 -5.21 5.20
CA THR A 44 -18.74 -5.94 5.93
C THR A 44 -18.04 -5.03 6.93
N ILE A 45 -17.25 -5.61 7.82
CA ILE A 45 -16.52 -4.89 8.85
C ILE A 45 -15.10 -5.45 8.90
N THR A 46 -14.13 -4.62 8.55
CA THR A 46 -12.70 -4.87 8.73
C THR A 46 -12.23 -4.13 9.99
N LYS A 47 -11.65 -4.86 10.95
CA LYS A 47 -10.95 -4.29 12.09
C LYS A 47 -9.45 -4.52 11.91
N ILE A 48 -8.73 -3.46 11.59
CA ILE A 48 -7.28 -3.50 11.41
C ILE A 48 -6.61 -3.33 12.78
N GLU A 49 -5.87 -4.36 13.21
CA GLU A 49 -5.06 -4.32 14.43
C GLU A 49 -3.69 -3.71 14.15
N TYR A 50 -3.11 -4.04 13.01
CA TYR A 50 -1.79 -3.59 12.60
C TYR A 50 -1.72 -3.45 11.08
N ILE A 51 -1.09 -2.37 10.64
CA ILE A 51 -0.80 -2.11 9.23
C ILE A 51 0.63 -1.62 9.11
N GLU A 52 1.42 -2.28 8.27
CA GLU A 52 2.82 -1.96 8.05
C GLU A 52 3.05 -1.82 6.55
N PRO A 53 3.18 -0.58 6.06
CA PRO A 53 3.69 -0.33 4.72
C PRO A 53 5.11 -0.92 4.58
N ILE A 54 5.32 -1.84 3.64
CA ILE A 54 6.60 -2.53 3.47
C ILE A 54 7.45 -1.84 2.41
N SER A 55 6.86 -1.61 1.23
CA SER A 55 7.60 -1.03 0.11
C SER A 55 6.66 -0.46 -0.94
N TYR A 56 7.16 0.47 -1.74
CA TYR A 56 6.59 0.75 -3.06
C TYR A 56 7.69 0.79 -4.11
N GLU A 57 7.37 0.28 -5.30
CA GLU A 57 8.26 0.28 -6.45
C GLU A 57 7.51 0.73 -7.70
N LYS A 58 8.22 1.40 -8.61
CA LYS A 58 7.65 1.81 -9.89
C LYS A 58 7.69 0.61 -10.83
N THR A 59 6.53 0.18 -11.30
CA THR A 59 6.41 -0.93 -12.26
C THR A 59 6.87 -0.45 -13.64
N ALA A 60 7.66 -1.27 -14.34
CA ALA A 60 8.09 -0.96 -15.71
C ALA A 60 6.89 -0.94 -16.66
N ASP A 61 6.89 -0.06 -17.67
CA ASP A 61 5.73 0.16 -18.56
C ASP A 61 5.26 -1.15 -19.26
N ASN A 62 6.19 -2.06 -19.56
CA ASN A 62 5.95 -3.36 -20.18
C ASN A 62 5.45 -4.45 -19.23
N GLU A 63 5.59 -4.25 -17.92
CA GLU A 63 5.16 -5.20 -16.88
C GLU A 63 3.79 -4.85 -16.29
N ARG A 64 3.23 -3.70 -16.67
CA ARG A 64 1.93 -3.23 -16.17
C ARG A 64 0.80 -4.02 -16.82
N SER A 65 -0.10 -4.55 -15.98
CA SER A 65 -1.36 -5.14 -16.46
C SER A 65 -2.33 -4.06 -16.96
N ASN A 66 -2.30 -2.88 -16.35
CA ASN A 66 -3.01 -1.69 -16.81
C ASN A 66 -2.03 -0.48 -16.88
N PRO A 67 -2.02 0.31 -17.97
CA PRO A 67 -1.15 1.48 -18.11
C PRO A 67 -1.14 2.46 -16.93
N ASP A 68 -2.25 2.57 -16.20
CA ASP A 68 -2.40 3.46 -15.05
C ASP A 68 -1.74 2.90 -13.77
N GLU A 69 -1.37 1.62 -13.71
CA GLU A 69 -0.76 0.94 -12.56
C GLU A 69 0.75 1.24 -12.46
N VAL A 70 1.07 2.49 -12.17
CA VAL A 70 2.46 2.97 -12.18
C VAL A 70 3.28 2.44 -11.01
N TYR A 71 2.67 2.26 -9.84
CA TYR A 71 3.37 1.79 -8.63
C TYR A 71 2.74 0.53 -8.06
N LEU A 72 3.60 -0.42 -7.70
CA LEU A 72 3.26 -1.58 -6.88
C LEU A 72 3.64 -1.28 -5.42
N PHE A 73 2.65 -1.32 -4.54
CA PHE A 73 2.78 -1.13 -3.11
C PHE A 73 2.54 -2.45 -2.37
N LYS A 74 3.37 -2.76 -1.39
CA LYS A 74 3.22 -3.93 -0.52
C LYS A 74 2.98 -3.45 0.90
N VAL A 75 1.94 -3.98 1.52
CA VAL A 75 1.54 -3.65 2.89
C VAL A 75 1.15 -4.90 3.63
N TYR A 76 1.73 -5.10 4.81
CA TYR A 76 1.29 -6.16 5.71
C TYR A 76 0.11 -5.66 6.53
N VAL A 77 -0.95 -6.47 6.59
CA VAL A 77 -2.16 -6.17 7.35
C VAL A 77 -2.46 -7.34 8.27
N LYS A 78 -2.68 -7.01 9.54
CA LYS A 78 -3.20 -7.93 10.54
C LYS A 78 -4.49 -7.38 11.14
N GLY A 79 -5.47 -8.24 11.30
CA GLY A 79 -6.75 -7.86 11.87
C GLY A 79 -7.82 -8.92 11.68
N THR A 80 -9.07 -8.46 11.60
CA THR A 80 -10.23 -9.32 11.36
C THR A 80 -11.17 -8.73 10.32
N TRP A 81 -11.92 -9.59 9.66
CA TRP A 81 -12.97 -9.24 8.72
C TRP A 81 -14.21 -10.09 9.01
N ALA A 82 -15.40 -9.50 8.89
CA ALA A 82 -16.67 -10.20 9.06
C ALA A 82 -17.76 -9.52 8.22
N TYR A 83 -18.82 -10.27 7.91
CA TYR A 83 -20.08 -9.64 7.48
C TYR A 83 -20.73 -8.93 8.68
N GLN A 84 -21.41 -7.81 8.45
CA GLN A 84 -21.95 -6.95 9.51
C GLN A 84 -22.87 -7.70 10.50
N ASP A 85 -23.62 -8.69 10.03
CA ASP A 85 -24.56 -9.48 10.83
C ASP A 85 -24.14 -10.96 10.97
N SER A 86 -22.84 -11.26 10.88
CA SER A 86 -22.33 -12.63 11.03
C SER A 86 -21.56 -12.84 12.31
N TYR A 87 -21.81 -13.98 12.96
CA TYR A 87 -20.96 -14.48 14.04
C TYR A 87 -19.60 -15.00 13.55
N ARG A 88 -19.45 -15.20 12.24
CA ARG A 88 -18.22 -15.73 11.66
C ARG A 88 -17.22 -14.61 11.44
N ILE A 89 -16.08 -14.73 12.11
CA ILE A 89 -14.96 -13.81 12.01
C ILE A 89 -13.82 -14.50 11.26
N PHE A 90 -13.25 -13.78 10.31
CA PHE A 90 -12.10 -14.22 9.53
C PHE A 90 -10.88 -13.41 9.97
N ASN A 91 -9.79 -14.09 10.31
CA ASN A 91 -8.54 -13.43 10.67
C ASN A 91 -7.80 -13.02 9.39
N ILE A 92 -7.29 -11.80 9.36
CA ILE A 92 -6.39 -11.28 8.34
C ILE A 92 -4.99 -11.30 8.92
N SER A 93 -4.03 -11.88 8.19
CA SER A 93 -2.61 -11.86 8.52
C SER A 93 -1.85 -12.10 7.23
N ASP A 94 -1.82 -11.11 6.35
CA ASP A 94 -1.28 -11.27 5.00
C ASP A 94 -0.62 -9.99 4.48
N THR A 95 0.27 -10.15 3.50
CA THR A 95 0.87 -9.05 2.75
C THR A 95 0.06 -8.81 1.48
N LEU A 96 -0.60 -7.67 1.44
CA LEU A 96 -1.42 -7.23 0.34
C LEU A 96 -0.55 -6.49 -0.67
N LYS A 97 -0.75 -6.82 -1.95
CA LYS A 97 -0.22 -6.05 -3.08
C LYS A 97 -1.30 -5.07 -3.53
N CYS A 98 -0.94 -3.81 -3.67
CA CYS A 98 -1.85 -2.75 -4.07
C CYS A 98 -1.23 -1.97 -5.23
N TYR A 99 -2.05 -1.58 -6.19
CA TYR A 99 -1.62 -0.85 -7.37
C TYR A 99 -2.07 0.61 -7.26
N PHE A 100 -1.15 1.50 -7.61
CA PHE A 100 -1.32 2.94 -7.47
C PHE A 100 -1.01 3.67 -8.78
N GLY A 101 -1.74 4.76 -9.00
CA GLY A 101 -1.58 5.64 -10.15
C GLY A 101 -0.28 6.44 -10.12
N LYS A 102 0.02 7.15 -11.22
CA LYS A 102 1.17 8.07 -11.32
C LYS A 102 1.24 9.08 -10.17
N ASN A 103 0.07 9.55 -9.71
CA ASN A 103 -0.07 10.49 -8.60
C ASN A 103 -0.18 9.82 -7.22
N LYS A 104 0.16 8.52 -7.12
CA LYS A 104 0.00 7.70 -5.91
C LYS A 104 -1.43 7.68 -5.38
N THR A 105 -2.40 7.75 -6.29
CA THR A 105 -3.81 7.49 -5.99
C THR A 105 -4.03 5.98 -5.99
N PHE A 106 -4.70 5.47 -4.95
CA PHE A 106 -5.03 4.06 -4.85
C PHE A 106 -5.95 3.66 -6.02
N LEU A 107 -5.64 2.56 -6.71
CA LEU A 107 -6.45 2.04 -7.83
C LEU A 107 -7.18 0.76 -7.43
N ARG A 108 -6.41 -0.27 -7.05
CA ARG A 108 -6.97 -1.56 -6.64
C ARG A 108 -5.99 -2.35 -5.77
N MET A 109 -6.52 -3.36 -5.10
CA MET A 109 -5.73 -4.43 -4.53
C MET A 109 -5.54 -5.54 -5.55
N ASP A 110 -4.51 -6.34 -5.37
CA ASP A 110 -4.36 -7.58 -6.11
C ASP A 110 -5.47 -8.53 -5.67
N GLU A 111 -6.38 -8.83 -6.59
CA GLU A 111 -7.34 -9.89 -6.42
C GLU A 111 -6.57 -11.17 -6.74
N ASN A 112 -6.08 -11.88 -5.72
CA ASN A 112 -5.60 -13.25 -5.90
C ASN A 112 -6.78 -14.13 -6.33
N ASN A 113 -7.14 -14.06 -7.61
CA ASN A 113 -8.18 -14.87 -8.24
C ASN A 113 -7.64 -16.28 -8.55
N GLN A 114 -6.91 -16.87 -7.59
CA GLN A 114 -6.40 -18.24 -7.63
C GLN A 114 -6.91 -19.07 -6.45
N LEU A 115 -8.17 -18.92 -6.07
CA LEU A 115 -8.81 -19.84 -5.14
C LEU A 115 -10.10 -20.38 -5.78
N TYR A 116 -9.96 -21.64 -6.22
CA TYR A 116 -10.98 -22.62 -6.65
C TYR A 116 -11.46 -22.54 -8.11
N LYS A 117 -10.71 -23.21 -9.00
CA LYS A 117 -11.27 -24.02 -10.10
C LYS A 117 -10.98 -25.49 -9.83
#